data_AF-A0A9X4QL17-F1
#
_entry.id   AF-A0A9X4QL17-F1
#
_cell.length_a   1.000
_cell.length_b   1.000
_cell.length_c   1.000
_cell.angle_alpha   90.00
_cell.angle_beta   90.00
_cell.angle_gamma   90.00
#
_symmetry.space_group_name_H-M   'P 1'
#
loop_
_entity.id
_entity.type
_entity.pdbx_description
1 polymer ?
#
loop_
_entity_poly.entity_id
_entity_poly.type
_entity_poly.pdbx_seq_one_letter_code
_entity_poly.pdbx_strand_id
1 'polypeptide(L)'
;MLGRALNFPTDESSLSFGDSNRIPAWAKPYIAKAVEAGIISGYGDQNFRPDGKITRLELITMIVRALHLKTDTKGKAPFADAAQIPQWGQSYVAAAYEAGLIEGKPNNQFAPNDAATRAEAITLVLKMVKYLELNSK
;
A
#
# COMPACT_ATOMS: atom_id res chain seq x y z
N MET A 1 -1.04 -6.76 -9.00
CA MET A 1 -2.40 -7.05 -8.48
C MET A 1 -3.19 -5.76 -8.27
N LEU A 2 -2.66 -4.81 -7.49
CA LEU A 2 -3.35 -3.53 -7.21
C LEU A 2 -3.77 -2.74 -8.46
N GLY A 3 -2.86 -2.43 -9.39
CA GLY A 3 -3.21 -1.66 -10.59
C GLY A 3 -4.28 -2.32 -11.47
N ARG A 4 -4.38 -3.65 -11.47
CA ARG A 4 -5.47 -4.36 -12.16
C ARG A 4 -6.80 -4.21 -11.40
N ALA A 5 -6.76 -4.29 -10.07
CA ALA A 5 -7.95 -4.09 -9.24
C ALA A 5 -8.52 -2.66 -9.34
N LEU A 6 -7.66 -1.68 -9.62
CA LEU A 6 -8.04 -0.28 -9.85
C LEU A 6 -8.31 0.05 -11.34
N ASN A 7 -8.30 -0.97 -12.22
CA ASN A 7 -8.52 -0.82 -13.66
C ASN A 7 -7.61 0.23 -14.35
N PHE A 8 -6.32 0.25 -13.99
CA PHE A 8 -5.38 1.20 -14.59
C PHE A 8 -5.15 0.93 -16.09
N PRO A 9 -5.21 1.97 -16.94
CA PRO A 9 -4.86 1.84 -18.34
C PRO A 9 -3.37 1.48 -18.48
N THR A 10 -3.05 0.70 -19.51
CA THR A 10 -1.70 0.14 -19.71
C THR A 10 -0.86 0.90 -20.74
N ASP A 11 -1.22 2.15 -21.02
CA ASP A 11 -0.52 2.99 -21.99
C ASP A 11 0.92 3.27 -21.52
N GLU A 12 1.83 3.49 -22.46
CA GLU A 12 3.22 3.76 -22.12
C GLU A 12 3.35 5.04 -21.30
N SER A 13 4.10 4.95 -20.20
CA SER A 13 4.37 6.07 -19.31
C SER A 13 5.79 5.95 -18.78
N SER A 14 6.55 7.05 -18.81
CA SER A 14 7.94 7.09 -18.35
C SER A 14 8.02 7.16 -16.82
N LEU A 15 8.90 6.34 -16.25
CA LEU A 15 9.21 6.36 -14.81
C LEU A 15 10.54 7.07 -14.57
N SER A 16 10.58 7.98 -13.61
CA SER A 16 11.78 8.75 -13.25
C SER A 16 12.63 8.14 -12.14
N PHE A 17 12.42 6.87 -11.80
CA PHE A 17 13.20 6.19 -10.77
C PHE A 17 14.63 5.89 -11.25
N GLY A 18 15.62 6.00 -10.36
CA GLY A 18 17.02 5.71 -10.65
C GLY A 18 17.27 4.27 -11.08
N ASP A 19 16.42 3.34 -10.64
CA ASP A 19 16.43 1.92 -10.98
C ASP A 19 15.32 1.52 -11.96
N SER A 20 14.77 2.48 -12.72
CA SER A 20 13.69 2.24 -13.70
C SER A 20 14.06 1.23 -14.79
N ASN A 21 15.35 1.06 -15.09
CA ASN A 21 15.87 0.06 -16.01
C ASN A 21 15.72 -1.38 -15.49
N ARG A 22 15.60 -1.58 -14.18
CA ARG A 22 15.37 -2.89 -13.54
C ARG A 22 13.90 -3.26 -13.47
N ILE A 23 12.99 -2.33 -13.77
CA ILE A 23 11.55 -2.58 -13.74
C ILE A 23 11.15 -3.36 -15.01
N PRO A 24 10.52 -4.55 -14.88
CA PRO A 24 10.03 -5.31 -16.03
C PRO A 24 9.06 -4.49 -16.88
N ALA A 25 9.15 -4.60 -18.21
CA ALA A 25 8.33 -3.82 -19.14
C ALA A 25 6.82 -3.91 -18.85
N TRP A 26 6.33 -5.12 -18.53
CA TRP A 26 4.93 -5.35 -18.18
C TRP A 26 4.47 -4.59 -16.93
N ALA A 27 5.37 -4.29 -16.00
CA ALA A 27 5.06 -3.64 -14.72
C ALA A 27 5.08 -2.11 -14.80
N LYS A 28 5.88 -1.56 -15.73
CA LYS A 28 6.06 -0.12 -15.92
C LYS A 28 4.75 0.68 -16.01
N PRO A 29 3.77 0.33 -16.86
CA PRO A 29 2.55 1.14 -16.97
C PRO A 29 1.75 1.16 -15.67
N TYR A 30 1.65 0.03 -14.96
CA TYR A 30 0.94 -0.05 -13.68
C TYR A 30 1.63 0.78 -12.59
N ILE A 31 2.97 0.74 -12.54
CA ILE A 31 3.74 1.53 -11.57
C ILE A 31 3.60 3.01 -11.89
N ALA A 32 3.68 3.40 -13.16
CA ALA A 32 3.53 4.79 -13.58
C ALA A 32 2.17 5.35 -13.18
N LYS A 33 1.09 4.60 -13.42
CA LYS A 33 -0.26 5.00 -13.00
C LYS A 33 -0.41 5.05 -11.48
N ALA A 34 0.24 4.13 -10.75
CA ALA A 34 0.26 4.18 -9.29
C ALA A 34 1.03 5.40 -8.74
N VAL A 35 2.07 5.86 -9.44
CA VAL A 35 2.81 7.09 -9.10
C VAL A 35 1.95 8.32 -9.41
N GLU A 36 1.33 8.38 -10.59
CA GLU A 36 0.42 9.46 -11.00
C GLU A 36 -0.76 9.60 -10.02
N ALA A 37 -1.32 8.48 -9.57
CA ALA A 37 -2.40 8.44 -8.58
C ALA A 37 -1.93 8.72 -7.14
N GLY A 38 -0.64 8.97 -6.90
CA GLY A 38 -0.08 9.22 -5.56
C GLY A 38 -0.06 7.99 -4.64
N ILE A 39 -0.29 6.79 -5.16
CA ILE A 39 -0.26 5.53 -4.39
C ILE A 39 1.19 5.18 -4.05
N ILE A 40 2.10 5.34 -5.01
CA ILE A 40 3.52 5.02 -4.89
C ILE A 40 4.33 6.31 -5.01
N SER A 41 5.34 6.46 -4.15
CA SER A 41 6.25 7.63 -4.19
C SER A 41 7.73 7.25 -4.36
N GLY A 42 8.03 5.94 -4.34
CA GLY A 42 9.41 5.46 -4.22
C GLY A 42 10.01 5.73 -2.84
N TYR A 43 11.31 5.48 -2.72
CA TYR A 43 12.08 5.69 -1.50
C TYR A 43 12.83 7.04 -1.56
N GLY A 44 13.33 7.50 -0.41
CA GLY A 44 14.05 8.78 -0.31
C GLY A 44 15.34 8.87 -1.14
N ASP A 45 15.81 7.75 -1.67
CA ASP A 45 16.96 7.62 -2.57
C ASP A 45 16.58 7.66 -4.06
N GLN A 46 15.33 8.02 -4.39
CA GLN A 46 14.78 8.08 -5.75
C GLN A 46 14.69 6.72 -6.47
N ASN A 47 14.74 5.61 -5.74
CA ASN A 47 14.56 4.26 -6.28
C ASN A 47 13.14 3.72 -6.03
N PHE A 48 12.71 2.79 -6.87
CA PHE A 48 11.49 2.01 -6.71
C PHE A 48 11.72 0.67 -6.01
N ARG A 49 12.90 0.06 -6.20
CA ARG A 49 13.31 -1.26 -5.69
C ARG A 49 12.44 -2.42 -6.22
N PRO A 50 12.43 -2.70 -7.54
CA PRO A 50 11.52 -3.68 -8.14
C PRO A 50 11.69 -5.12 -7.64
N ASP A 51 12.90 -5.49 -7.20
CA ASP A 51 13.22 -6.82 -6.66
C ASP A 51 13.05 -6.88 -5.12
N GLY A 52 12.71 -5.75 -4.49
CA GLY A 52 12.51 -5.64 -3.06
C GLY A 52 11.23 -6.34 -2.61
N LYS A 53 11.27 -6.96 -1.42
CA LYS A 53 10.05 -7.41 -0.76
C LYS A 53 9.33 -6.22 -0.18
N ILE A 54 8.04 -6.09 -0.50
CA ILE A 54 7.17 -5.10 0.14
C ILE A 54 6.86 -5.54 1.58
N THR A 55 7.00 -4.63 2.53
CA THR A 55 6.60 -4.83 3.92
C THR A 55 5.08 -4.74 4.08
N ARG A 56 4.55 -5.30 5.16
CA ARG A 56 3.13 -5.19 5.50
C ARG A 56 2.70 -3.73 5.69
N LEU A 57 3.58 -2.89 6.23
CA LEU A 57 3.34 -1.45 6.35
C LEU A 57 3.24 -0.74 5.00
N GLU A 58 4.17 -1.00 4.08
CA GLU A 58 4.14 -0.40 2.74
C GLU A 58 2.89 -0.85 1.97
N LEU A 59 2.55 -2.14 2.05
CA LEU A 59 1.36 -2.69 1.41
C LEU A 59 0.09 -2.00 1.92
N ILE A 60 -0.09 -1.86 3.23
CA ILE A 60 -1.29 -1.19 3.76
C ILE A 60 -1.33 0.29 3.39
N THR A 61 -0.17 0.95 3.37
CA THR A 61 -0.06 2.36 2.97
C THR A 61 -0.52 2.56 1.53
N MET A 62 -0.15 1.65 0.62
CA MET A 62 -0.62 1.69 -0.76
C MET A 62 -2.14 1.54 -0.85
N ILE A 63 -2.75 0.63 -0.07
CA ILE A 63 -4.20 0.42 -0.05
C ILE A 63 -4.94 1.65 0.49
N VAL A 64 -4.46 2.22 1.59
CA VAL A 64 -5.07 3.42 2.21
C VAL A 64 -5.02 4.60 1.24
N ARG A 65 -3.91 4.78 0.52
CA ARG A 65 -3.77 5.81 -0.52
C ARG A 65 -4.69 5.55 -1.71
N ALA A 66 -4.77 4.30 -2.19
CA ALA A 66 -5.65 3.91 -3.29
C ALA A 66 -7.13 4.18 -2.99
N LEU A 67 -7.53 4.07 -1.72
CA LEU A 67 -8.88 4.36 -1.25
C LEU A 67 -9.11 5.83 -0.88
N HIS A 68 -8.07 6.68 -0.94
CA HIS A 68 -8.10 8.06 -0.46
C HIS A 68 -8.69 8.21 0.95
N LEU A 69 -8.41 7.25 1.84
CA LEU A 69 -8.94 7.32 3.21
C LEU A 69 -8.33 8.52 3.93
N LYS A 70 -9.14 9.17 4.76
CA LYS A 70 -8.66 10.25 5.64
C LYS A 70 -7.72 9.66 6.68
N THR A 71 -6.52 10.21 6.76
CA THR A 71 -5.54 9.89 7.81
C THR A 71 -5.50 11.03 8.82
N ASP A 72 -5.85 10.78 10.07
CA ASP A 72 -5.65 11.75 11.15
C ASP A 72 -4.19 11.72 11.62
N THR A 73 -3.53 12.88 11.62
CA THR A 73 -2.19 13.07 12.19
C THR A 73 -2.08 12.64 13.66
N LYS A 74 -3.20 12.56 14.38
CA LYS A 74 -3.28 12.09 15.77
C LYS A 74 -3.70 10.61 15.89
N GLY A 75 -4.10 9.97 14.79
CA GLY A 75 -4.52 8.58 14.76
C GLY A 75 -3.37 7.66 15.18
N LYS A 76 -3.62 6.80 16.19
CA LYS A 76 -2.66 5.80 16.66
C LYS A 76 -3.15 4.41 16.30
N ALA A 77 -2.24 3.59 15.79
CA ALA A 77 -2.53 2.20 15.49
C ALA A 77 -2.84 1.43 16.80
N PRO A 78 -3.97 0.70 16.90
CA PRO A 78 -4.38 0.03 18.15
C PRO A 78 -3.72 -1.35 18.34
N PHE A 79 -2.45 -1.48 17.97
CA PHE A 79 -1.70 -2.74 18.02
C PHE A 79 -0.61 -2.71 19.10
N ALA A 80 -0.33 -3.87 19.69
CA ALA A 80 0.64 -4.03 20.77
C ALA A 80 2.07 -3.66 20.35
N ASP A 81 2.39 -3.79 19.07
CA ASP A 81 3.67 -3.46 18.45
C ASP A 81 3.64 -2.12 17.70
N ALA A 82 2.68 -1.23 18.01
CA ALA A 82 2.58 0.08 17.37
C ALA A 82 3.87 0.92 17.47
N ALA A 83 4.69 0.69 18.49
CA ALA A 83 6.00 1.34 18.63
C ALA A 83 7.01 0.97 17.53
N GLN A 84 6.81 -0.15 16.83
CA GLN A 84 7.63 -0.56 15.68
C GLN A 84 7.19 0.12 14.37
N ILE A 85 6.02 0.77 14.36
CA ILE A 85 5.53 1.50 13.19
C ILE A 85 6.22 2.87 13.17
N PRO A 86 6.98 3.22 12.13
CA PRO A 86 7.59 4.54 12.01
C PRO A 86 6.51 5.62 11.98
N GLN A 87 6.85 6.83 12.45
CA GLN A 87 5.88 7.92 12.62
C GLN A 87 5.06 8.22 11.36
N TRP A 88 5.67 8.15 10.18
CA TRP A 88 4.98 8.38 8.90
C TRP A 88 3.88 7.35 8.61
N GLY A 89 3.97 6.14 9.18
CA GLY A 89 3.07 5.03 8.92
C GLY A 89 1.90 4.94 9.90
N GLN A 90 1.98 5.60 11.06
CA GLN A 90 1.01 5.46 12.17
C GLN A 90 -0.42 5.76 11.73
N SER A 91 -0.63 6.89 11.04
CA SER A 91 -1.95 7.34 10.63
C SER A 91 -2.55 6.47 9.52
N TYR A 92 -1.72 5.88 8.65
CA TYR A 92 -2.17 4.93 7.62
C TYR A 92 -2.65 3.62 8.26
N VAL A 93 -1.90 3.09 9.24
CA VAL A 93 -2.31 1.88 9.96
C VAL A 93 -3.59 2.12 10.76
N ALA A 94 -3.70 3.27 11.43
CA ALA A 94 -4.93 3.65 12.15
C ALA A 94 -6.15 3.73 11.22
N ALA A 95 -6.03 4.47 10.09
CA ALA A 95 -7.11 4.59 9.12
C ALA A 95 -7.52 3.23 8.51
N ALA A 96 -6.55 2.36 8.24
CA ALA A 96 -6.83 1.02 7.74
C ALA A 96 -7.58 0.14 8.75
N TYR A 97 -7.25 0.27 10.04
CA TYR A 97 -7.95 -0.43 11.12
C TYR A 97 -9.40 0.07 11.25
N GLU A 98 -9.59 1.39 11.30
CA GLU A 98 -10.91 2.02 11.38
C GLU A 98 -11.80 1.65 10.18
N ALA A 99 -11.22 1.53 8.99
CA ALA A 99 -11.91 1.08 7.78
C ALA A 99 -12.17 -0.44 7.72
N GLY A 100 -11.76 -1.21 8.73
CA GLY A 100 -11.93 -2.67 8.78
C GLY A 100 -11.05 -3.44 7.77
N LEU A 101 -10.04 -2.80 7.20
CA LEU A 101 -9.14 -3.41 6.22
C LEU A 101 -8.14 -4.36 6.91
N ILE A 102 -7.78 -4.07 8.16
CA ILE A 102 -6.85 -4.87 8.97
C ILE A 102 -7.43 -5.13 10.36
N GLU A 103 -7.19 -6.34 10.88
CA GLU A 103 -7.64 -6.78 12.22
C GLU A 103 -6.45 -7.15 13.14
N GLY A 104 -5.23 -7.16 12.61
CA GLY A 104 -4.03 -7.61 13.32
C GLY A 104 -3.70 -9.10 13.10
N LYS A 105 -2.61 -9.54 13.71
CA LYS A 105 -2.10 -10.90 13.81
C LYS A 105 -2.31 -11.40 15.26
N PRO A 106 -2.05 -12.69 15.58
CA PRO A 106 -2.05 -13.16 16.96
C PRO A 106 -1.28 -12.22 17.91
N ASN A 107 -1.71 -12.17 19.17
CA ASN A 107 -1.17 -11.26 20.20
C ASN A 107 -1.37 -9.76 19.90
N ASN A 108 -2.41 -9.42 19.12
CA ASN A 108 -2.75 -8.04 18.76
C ASN A 108 -1.61 -7.29 18.06
N GLN A 109 -0.88 -7.97 17.17
CA GLN A 109 0.27 -7.39 16.45
C GLN A 109 -0.11 -6.92 15.05
N PHE A 110 0.47 -5.82 14.59
CA PHE A 110 0.42 -5.41 13.19
C PHE A 110 1.52 -6.09 12.35
N ALA A 111 2.71 -6.24 12.94
CA ALA A 111 3.96 -6.69 12.33
C ALA A 111 4.39 -5.84 11.11
N PRO A 112 4.77 -4.56 11.31
CA PRO A 112 4.99 -3.60 10.22
C PRO A 112 6.13 -3.99 9.27
N ASN A 113 7.17 -4.64 9.80
CA ASN A 113 8.40 -4.97 9.07
C ASN A 113 8.36 -6.33 8.39
N ASP A 114 7.31 -7.13 8.62
CA ASP A 114 7.16 -8.42 7.97
C ASP A 114 6.99 -8.24 6.46
N ALA A 115 7.66 -9.08 5.68
CA ALA A 115 7.42 -9.15 4.25
C ALA A 115 5.98 -9.61 4.00
N ALA A 116 5.22 -8.85 3.22
CA ALA A 116 3.86 -9.21 2.89
C ALA A 116 3.84 -10.46 2.00
N THR A 117 3.07 -11.47 2.41
CA THR A 117 2.86 -12.65 1.59
C THR A 117 1.88 -12.36 0.45
N ARG A 118 1.90 -13.19 -0.61
CA ARG A 118 0.91 -13.11 -1.70
C ARG A 118 -0.52 -13.26 -1.19
N ALA A 119 -0.73 -14.09 -0.18
CA ALA A 119 -2.03 -14.32 0.46
C ALA A 119 -2.52 -13.07 1.21
N GLU A 120 -1.64 -12.40 1.96
CA GLU A 120 -1.96 -11.13 2.60
C GLU A 120 -2.26 -10.03 1.57
N ALA A 121 -1.42 -9.94 0.52
CA ALA A 121 -1.62 -8.97 -0.55
C ALA A 121 -2.97 -9.12 -1.25
N ILE A 122 -3.36 -10.34 -1.62
CA ILE A 122 -4.66 -10.57 -2.27
C ILE A 122 -5.82 -10.33 -1.31
N THR A 123 -5.68 -10.70 -0.03
CA THR A 123 -6.72 -10.46 0.99
C THR A 123 -6.99 -8.97 1.15
N LEU A 124 -5.95 -8.15 1.24
CA LEU A 124 -6.11 -6.70 1.35
C LEU A 124 -6.68 -6.07 0.09
N VAL A 125 -6.29 -6.53 -1.09
CA VAL A 125 -6.90 -6.07 -2.35
C VAL A 125 -8.39 -6.45 -2.43
N LEU A 126 -8.78 -7.65 -1.99
CA LEU A 126 -10.18 -8.05 -1.95
C LEU A 126 -10.98 -7.22 -0.93
N LYS A 127 -10.43 -6.97 0.25
CA LYS A 127 -11.04 -6.07 1.25
C LYS A 127 -11.19 -4.65 0.71
N MET A 128 -10.20 -4.15 -0.03
CA MET A 128 -10.25 -2.85 -0.71
C MET A 128 -11.37 -2.78 -1.75
N VAL A 129 -11.49 -3.77 -2.63
CA VAL A 129 -12.58 -3.83 -3.64
C VAL A 129 -13.93 -3.86 -2.95
N LYS A 130 -14.11 -4.72 -1.94
CA LYS A 130 -15.34 -4.78 -1.14
C LYS A 130 -15.65 -3.43 -0.47
N TYR A 131 -14.64 -2.74 0.06
CA TYR A 131 -14.81 -1.42 0.65
C TYR A 131 -15.35 -0.42 -0.39
N LEU A 132 -14.79 -0.39 -1.60
CA LEU A 132 -15.28 0.47 -2.68
C LEU A 132 -16.74 0.15 -3.04
N GLU A 133 -17.09 -1.13 -3.20
CA GLU A 133 -18.47 -1.56 -3.51
C GLU A 133 -19.48 -1.09 -2.46
N LEU A 134 -19.12 -1.17 -1.17
CA LEU A 134 -19.99 -0.78 -0.07
C LEU A 134 -20.17 0.74 0.07
N ASN A 135 -19.19 1.53 -0.39
CA ASN A 135 -19.17 2.99 -0.23
C ASN A 135 -19.44 3.75 -1.54
N SER A 136 -19.75 3.07 -2.65
CA SER A 136 -20.06 3.69 -3.95
C SER A 136 -21.53 4.17 -4.07
N LYS A 137 -22.16 4.64 -2.99
CA LYS A 137 -23.54 5.16 -2.99
C LYS A 137 -23.59 6.68 -2.84
#